data_AF-A0A941LF55-F1
#
_entry.id   AF-A0A941LF55-F1
#
_cell.length_a   1.000
_cell.length_b   1.000
_cell.length_c   1.000
_cell.angle_alpha   90.00
_cell.angle_beta   90.00
_cell.angle_gamma   90.00
#
_symmetry.space_group_name_H-M   'P 1'
#
loop_
_entity.id
_entity.type
_entity.pdbx_description
1 polymer ?
#
loop_
_entity_poly.entity_id
_entity_poly.type
_entity_poly.pdbx_seq_one_letter_code
_entity_poly.pdbx_strand_id
1 'polypeptide(L)'
;MQLFDAYTTLQQKLQQYERTGQLTPHPEAARPRFLAFAEADLMPLTRRLATILCQAGIPAEASAQLEGDALWFGLFLDDRWSAGVYLQPFDDISMRLTLRFSWEPTIEEQHALLYRTCTRVTFADALERGIERLLVQSRQSDVPCHLHLI
;
A
#
# COMPACT_ATOMS: atom_id res chain seq x y z
N MET A 1 -2.64 -17.47 19.02
CA MET A 1 -1.86 -16.24 18.76
C MET A 1 -0.35 -16.54 18.75
N GLN A 2 0.10 -17.60 18.06
CA GLN A 2 1.52 -18.01 18.05
C GLN A 2 2.10 -18.21 16.63
N LEU A 3 1.26 -18.41 15.61
CA LEU A 3 1.71 -18.57 14.22
C LEU A 3 2.05 -17.25 13.51
N PHE A 4 1.46 -16.12 13.94
CA PHE A 4 1.71 -14.81 13.33
C PHE A 4 3.10 -14.22 13.66
N ASP A 5 3.76 -14.72 14.70
CA ASP A 5 5.10 -14.26 15.11
C ASP A 5 6.22 -15.23 14.65
N ALA A 6 5.86 -16.30 13.96
CA ALA A 6 6.84 -17.25 13.44
C ALA A 6 7.74 -16.54 12.43
N TYR A 7 9.05 -16.71 12.59
CA TYR A 7 10.09 -16.10 11.76
C TYR A 7 10.23 -14.57 11.86
N THR A 8 9.41 -13.85 12.63
CA THR A 8 9.58 -12.41 12.87
C THR A 8 10.96 -12.07 13.43
N THR A 9 11.46 -12.88 14.38
CA THR A 9 12.82 -12.72 14.93
C THR A 9 13.90 -12.96 13.88
N LEU A 10 13.72 -13.93 12.99
CA LEU A 10 14.67 -14.20 11.91
C LEU A 10 14.67 -13.06 10.90
N GLN A 11 13.49 -12.58 10.50
CA GLN A 11 13.32 -11.44 9.61
C GLN A 11 14.00 -10.18 10.16
N GLN A 12 13.82 -9.88 11.46
CA GLN A 12 14.49 -8.76 12.12
C GLN A 12 16.02 -8.90 12.12
N LYS A 13 16.55 -10.10 12.37
CA LYS A 13 18.00 -10.35 12.34
C LYS A 13 18.58 -10.19 10.94
N LEU A 14 17.90 -10.73 9.91
CA LEU A 14 18.32 -10.57 8.52
C LEU A 14 18.30 -9.10 8.09
N GLN A 15 17.26 -8.36 8.46
CA GLN A 15 17.19 -6.90 8.24
C GLN A 15 18.31 -6.16 8.98
N GLN A 16 18.72 -6.60 10.17
CA GLN A 16 19.85 -6.03 10.89
C GLN A 16 21.17 -6.27 10.15
N TYR A 17 21.41 -7.49 9.64
CA TYR A 17 22.60 -7.80 8.86
C TYR A 17 22.68 -7.00 7.56
N GLU A 18 21.53 -6.75 6.92
CA GLU A 18 21.48 -5.85 5.75
C GLU A 18 21.86 -4.42 6.13
N ARG A 19 21.36 -3.90 7.26
CA ARG A 19 21.69 -2.54 7.73
C ARG A 19 23.16 -2.36 8.08
N THR A 20 23.81 -3.39 8.59
CA THR A 20 25.23 -3.35 8.95
C THR A 20 26.16 -3.70 7.79
N GLY A 21 25.61 -3.94 6.59
CA GLY A 21 26.37 -4.33 5.40
C GLY A 21 26.92 -5.76 5.46
N GLN A 22 26.50 -6.56 6.44
CA GLN A 22 26.89 -7.98 6.57
C GLN A 22 26.13 -8.88 5.59
N LEU A 23 24.98 -8.41 5.08
CA LEU A 23 24.19 -9.07 4.06
C LEU A 23 23.85 -8.07 2.96
N THR A 24 24.06 -8.45 1.70
CA THR A 24 23.56 -7.70 0.55
C THR A 24 22.29 -8.40 0.05
N PRO A 25 21.19 -7.65 -0.19
CA PRO A 25 20.01 -8.21 -0.84
C PRO A 25 20.39 -8.86 -2.17
N HIS A 26 19.71 -9.96 -2.52
CA HIS A 26 19.85 -10.52 -3.86
C HIS A 26 19.38 -9.47 -4.89
N PRO A 27 20.07 -9.30 -6.03
CA PRO A 27 19.71 -8.28 -7.02
C PRO A 27 18.28 -8.44 -7.56
N GLU A 28 17.75 -9.67 -7.54
CA GLU A 28 16.36 -9.98 -7.95
C GLU A 28 15.38 -10.05 -6.77
N ALA A 29 15.76 -9.57 -5.58
CA ALA A 29 14.93 -9.67 -4.38
C ALA A 29 13.69 -8.75 -4.39
N ALA A 30 13.66 -7.72 -5.24
CA ALA A 30 12.58 -6.73 -5.31
C ALA A 30 11.20 -7.39 -5.48
N ARG A 31 11.08 -8.27 -6.47
CA ARG A 31 9.85 -9.02 -6.78
C ARG A 31 9.39 -9.93 -5.63
N PRO A 32 10.20 -10.90 -5.16
CA PRO A 32 9.75 -11.81 -4.10
C PRO A 32 9.48 -11.07 -2.78
N ARG A 33 10.18 -9.97 -2.49
CA ARG A 33 9.88 -9.12 -1.31
C ARG A 33 8.53 -8.44 -1.44
N PHE A 34 8.23 -7.86 -2.60
CA PHE A 34 6.92 -7.26 -2.85
C PHE A 34 5.80 -8.29 -2.73
N LEU A 35 5.95 -9.46 -3.35
CA LEU A 35 4.94 -10.54 -3.29
C LEU A 35 4.71 -11.02 -1.86
N ALA A 36 5.78 -11.30 -1.11
CA ALA A 36 5.66 -11.71 0.28
C ALA A 36 4.95 -10.66 1.15
N PHE A 37 5.28 -9.37 0.96
CA PHE A 37 4.62 -8.28 1.65
C PHE A 37 3.16 -8.11 1.21
N ALA A 38 2.88 -8.28 -0.08
CA ALA A 38 1.55 -8.12 -0.65
C ALA A 38 0.57 -9.17 -0.13
N GLU A 39 1.01 -10.43 -0.08
CA GLU A 39 0.21 -11.55 0.39
C GLU A 39 0.00 -11.53 1.90
N ALA A 40 1.05 -11.22 2.67
CA ALA A 40 1.00 -11.26 4.13
C ALA A 40 0.25 -10.06 4.72
N ASP A 41 0.49 -8.85 4.19
CA ASP A 41 0.07 -7.61 4.84
C ASP A 41 -0.80 -6.71 3.94
N LEU A 42 -0.40 -6.44 2.69
CA LEU A 42 -1.14 -5.48 1.84
C LEU A 42 -2.58 -5.93 1.60
N MET A 43 -2.79 -7.12 1.03
CA MET A 43 -4.12 -7.59 0.65
C MET A 43 -5.06 -7.72 1.85
N PRO A 44 -4.66 -8.32 3.00
CA PRO A 44 -5.55 -8.43 4.16
C PRO A 44 -5.93 -7.07 4.76
N LEU A 45 -4.97 -6.15 4.92
CA LEU A 45 -5.23 -4.84 5.52
C LEU A 45 -6.11 -3.96 4.64
N THR A 46 -5.80 -3.90 3.36
CA THR A 46 -6.49 -3.02 2.41
C THR A 46 -7.89 -3.50 2.09
N ARG A 47 -8.13 -4.82 1.97
CA ARG A 47 -9.50 -5.37 1.84
C ARG A 47 -10.35 -5.05 3.06
N ARG A 48 -9.75 -5.14 4.26
CA ARG A 48 -10.44 -4.77 5.49
C ARG A 48 -10.77 -3.27 5.49
N LEU A 49 -9.84 -2.42 5.08
CA LEU A 49 -10.08 -0.98 4.98
C LEU A 49 -11.17 -0.65 3.94
N ALA A 50 -11.12 -1.27 2.76
CA ALA A 50 -12.16 -1.13 1.74
C ALA A 50 -13.54 -1.51 2.28
N THR A 51 -13.62 -2.61 3.05
CA THR A 51 -14.87 -3.03 3.70
C THR A 51 -15.39 -1.98 4.68
N ILE A 52 -14.52 -1.40 5.51
CA ILE A 52 -14.88 -0.34 6.47
C ILE A 52 -15.40 0.91 5.74
N LEU A 53 -14.74 1.30 4.65
CA LEU A 53 -15.15 2.45 3.83
C LEU A 53 -16.52 2.22 3.17
N CYS A 54 -16.72 1.05 2.57
CA CYS A 54 -18.01 0.67 1.97
C CYS A 54 -19.15 0.65 3.01
N GLN A 55 -18.90 0.18 4.23
CA GLN A 55 -19.86 0.23 5.33
C GLN A 55 -20.23 1.67 5.74
N ALA A 56 -19.32 2.63 5.52
CA ALA A 56 -19.56 4.05 5.74
C ALA A 56 -20.16 4.77 4.51
N GLY A 57 -20.53 4.04 3.45
CA GLY A 57 -21.10 4.61 2.23
C GLY A 57 -20.07 5.21 1.26
N ILE A 58 -18.77 4.96 1.48
CA ILE A 58 -17.69 5.39 0.59
C ILE A 58 -17.35 4.23 -0.35
N PRO A 59 -17.44 4.39 -1.68
CA PRO A 59 -17.03 3.34 -2.60
C PRO A 59 -15.54 3.04 -2.37
N ALA A 60 -15.20 1.77 -2.21
CA ALA A 60 -13.81 1.36 -2.07
C ALA A 60 -13.57 -0.05 -2.62
N GLU A 61 -12.51 -0.21 -3.41
CA GLU A 61 -12.09 -1.48 -3.99
C GLU A 61 -10.59 -1.71 -3.81
N ALA A 62 -10.22 -2.90 -3.31
CA ALA A 62 -8.84 -3.33 -3.24
C ALA A 62 -8.54 -4.28 -4.41
N SER A 63 -7.56 -3.94 -5.25
CA SER A 63 -7.15 -4.70 -6.42
C SER A 63 -5.63 -4.87 -6.47
N ALA A 64 -5.14 -5.89 -7.15
CA ALA A 64 -3.72 -6.17 -7.27
C ALA A 64 -3.39 -6.94 -8.56
N GLN A 65 -2.22 -6.65 -9.13
CA GLN A 65 -1.56 -7.47 -10.14
C GLN A 65 -0.28 -8.05 -9.53
N LEU A 66 -0.31 -9.34 -9.20
CA LEU A 66 0.83 -10.06 -8.59
C LEU A 66 1.51 -11.04 -9.56
N GLU A 67 1.02 -11.12 -10.80
CA GLU A 67 1.54 -11.97 -11.86
C GLU A 67 2.11 -11.12 -13.02
N GLY A 68 2.97 -11.71 -13.85
CA GLY A 68 3.57 -11.01 -15.00
C GLY A 68 4.61 -9.96 -14.60
N ASP A 69 5.02 -9.09 -15.54
CA ASP A 69 6.20 -8.23 -15.35
C ASP A 69 5.93 -6.98 -14.49
N ALA A 70 4.70 -6.48 -14.49
CA ALA A 70 4.29 -5.30 -13.72
C ALA A 70 3.54 -5.71 -12.45
N LEU A 71 4.17 -5.49 -11.29
CA LEU A 71 3.57 -5.78 -9.99
C LEU A 71 3.02 -4.51 -9.37
N TRP A 72 1.75 -4.56 -8.96
CA TRP A 72 1.14 -3.46 -8.23
C TRP A 72 0.02 -3.91 -7.32
N PHE A 73 -0.26 -3.09 -6.34
CA PHE A 73 -1.38 -3.19 -5.41
C PHE A 73 -2.09 -1.84 -5.37
N GLY A 74 -3.41 -1.82 -5.25
CA GLY A 74 -4.20 -0.59 -5.18
C GLY A 74 -5.41 -0.68 -4.26
N LEU A 75 -5.70 0.42 -3.57
CA LEU A 75 -6.96 0.68 -2.88
C LEU A 75 -7.59 1.93 -3.51
N PHE A 76 -8.70 1.77 -4.20
CA PHE A 76 -9.37 2.81 -4.97
C PHE A 76 -10.66 3.24 -4.32
N LEU A 77 -11.00 4.53 -4.42
CA LEU A 77 -12.20 5.13 -3.85
C LEU A 77 -13.34 5.33 -4.86
N ASP A 78 -13.15 4.83 -6.08
CA ASP A 78 -14.13 4.87 -7.15
C ASP A 78 -13.91 3.68 -8.11
N ASP A 79 -14.93 3.39 -8.92
CA ASP A 79 -14.97 2.30 -9.90
C ASP A 79 -14.10 2.56 -11.15
N ARG A 80 -13.60 3.79 -11.30
CA ARG A 80 -12.72 4.21 -12.40
C ARG A 80 -11.24 4.21 -11.99
N TRP A 81 -10.94 3.87 -10.74
CA TRP A 81 -9.62 3.92 -10.13
C TRP A 81 -8.97 5.32 -10.23
N SER A 82 -9.78 6.38 -10.20
CA SER A 82 -9.29 7.75 -10.38
C SER A 82 -8.67 8.34 -9.13
N ALA A 83 -9.15 7.95 -7.95
CA ALA A 83 -8.60 8.32 -6.67
C ALA A 83 -8.26 7.07 -5.83
N GLY A 84 -7.10 7.07 -5.19
CA GLY A 84 -6.69 5.93 -4.37
C GLY A 84 -5.22 5.91 -3.98
N VAL A 85 -4.85 4.82 -3.32
CA VAL A 85 -3.49 4.51 -2.91
C VAL A 85 -2.97 3.39 -3.79
N TYR A 86 -1.79 3.59 -4.36
CA TYR A 86 -1.11 2.64 -5.22
C TYR A 86 0.21 2.24 -4.59
N LEU A 87 0.57 0.96 -4.70
CA LEU A 87 1.87 0.44 -4.30
C LEU A 87 2.47 -0.38 -5.43
N GLN A 88 3.76 -0.18 -5.67
CA GLN A 88 4.54 -0.95 -6.63
C GLN A 88 5.97 -1.15 -6.11
N PRO A 89 6.68 -2.22 -6.50
CA PRO A 89 8.11 -2.33 -6.24
C PRO A 89 8.83 -1.12 -6.82
N PHE A 90 9.81 -0.58 -6.10
CA PHE A 90 10.64 0.52 -6.59
C PHE A 90 12.08 0.04 -6.86
N ASP A 91 12.66 -0.65 -5.89
CA ASP A 91 13.97 -1.29 -5.99
C ASP A 91 14.02 -2.55 -5.10
N ASP A 92 15.21 -3.10 -4.89
CA ASP A 92 15.44 -4.29 -4.08
C ASP A 92 15.18 -4.08 -2.58
N ILE A 93 15.10 -2.84 -2.10
CA ILE A 93 14.95 -2.49 -0.68
C ILE A 93 13.65 -1.71 -0.37
N SER A 94 12.91 -1.27 -1.38
CA SER A 94 11.77 -0.40 -1.20
C SER A 94 10.64 -0.60 -2.22
N MET A 95 9.46 -0.14 -1.81
CA MET A 95 8.28 0.02 -2.64
C MET A 95 7.90 1.49 -2.69
N ARG A 96 7.22 1.90 -3.75
CA ARG A 96 6.66 3.23 -3.89
C ARG A 96 5.19 3.18 -3.53
N LEU A 97 4.80 3.99 -2.55
CA LEU A 97 3.41 4.33 -2.29
C LEU A 97 3.07 5.63 -3.04
N THR A 98 2.03 5.61 -3.83
CA THR A 98 1.52 6.78 -4.55
C THR A 98 0.09 7.06 -4.10
N LEU A 99 -0.16 8.27 -3.62
CA LEU A 99 -1.51 8.80 -3.43
C LEU A 99 -1.91 9.52 -4.71
N ARG A 100 -2.98 9.05 -5.35
CA ARG A 100 -3.56 9.68 -6.53
C ARG A 100 -4.89 10.30 -6.14
N PHE A 101 -5.04 11.59 -6.39
CA PHE A 101 -6.23 12.35 -6.01
C PHE A 101 -7.21 12.55 -7.18
N SER A 102 -6.77 12.36 -8.43
CA SER A 102 -7.61 12.38 -9.63
C SER A 102 -6.88 11.73 -10.82
N TRP A 103 -7.54 11.70 -12.00
CA TRP A 103 -6.92 11.31 -13.27
C TRP A 103 -5.75 12.20 -13.72
N GLU A 104 -5.61 13.42 -13.17
CA GLU A 104 -4.52 14.32 -13.52
C GLU A 104 -3.22 13.93 -12.80
N PRO A 105 -2.16 13.51 -13.53
CA PRO A 105 -0.93 13.02 -12.93
C PRO A 105 -0.14 14.09 -12.15
N THR A 106 -0.50 15.36 -12.30
CA THR A 106 0.10 16.49 -11.56
C THR A 106 -0.34 16.57 -10.11
N ILE A 107 -1.32 15.76 -9.70
CA ILE A 107 -1.82 15.68 -8.32
C ILE A 107 -1.54 14.26 -7.79
N GLU A 108 -0.29 13.82 -7.90
CA GLU A 108 0.19 12.60 -7.26
C GLU A 108 1.20 12.93 -6.17
N GLU A 109 1.08 12.26 -5.01
CA GLU A 109 2.09 12.29 -3.96
C GLU A 109 2.76 10.93 -3.88
N GLN A 110 4.10 10.92 -3.87
CA GLN A 110 4.87 9.68 -3.90
C GLN A 110 5.78 9.57 -2.68
N HIS A 111 5.74 8.43 -2.02
CA HIS A 111 6.54 8.10 -0.86
C HIS A 111 7.28 6.78 -1.08
N ALA A 112 8.56 6.74 -0.77
CA ALA A 112 9.30 5.49 -0.71
C ALA A 112 9.07 4.83 0.67
N LEU A 113 8.62 3.58 0.66
CA LEU A 113 8.49 2.74 1.84
C LEU A 113 9.54 1.64 1.79
N LEU A 114 10.39 1.57 2.81
CA LEU A 114 11.43 0.55 2.87
C LEU A 114 10.84 -0.76 3.41
N TYR A 115 11.03 -1.89 2.73
CA TYR A 115 10.56 -3.20 3.20
C TYR A 115 11.04 -3.53 4.63
N ARG A 116 12.25 -3.06 4.97
CA ARG A 116 12.89 -3.31 6.27
C ARG A 116 12.28 -2.56 7.46
N THR A 117 11.46 -1.53 7.23
CA THR A 117 10.83 -0.71 8.28
C THR A 117 9.32 -0.60 8.11
N CYS A 118 8.80 -1.04 6.97
CA CYS A 118 7.37 -1.15 6.71
C CYS A 118 6.85 -2.42 7.40
N THR A 119 6.55 -2.31 8.69
CA THR A 119 5.83 -3.35 9.42
C THR A 119 4.36 -3.23 9.09
N ARG A 120 3.58 -4.27 9.40
CA ARG A 120 2.12 -4.23 9.30
C ARG A 120 1.50 -2.98 9.95
N VAL A 121 2.00 -2.58 11.12
CA VAL A 121 1.52 -1.41 11.86
C VAL A 121 1.87 -0.12 11.12
N THR A 122 3.14 0.06 10.74
CA THR A 122 3.55 1.31 10.08
C THR A 122 2.93 1.45 8.69
N PHE A 123 2.66 0.33 8.00
CA PHE A 123 1.90 0.32 6.76
C PHE A 123 0.44 0.70 6.98
N ALA A 124 -0.24 0.10 7.97
CA ALA A 124 -1.62 0.46 8.29
C ALA A 124 -1.76 1.96 8.61
N ASP A 125 -0.87 2.52 9.43
CA ASP A 125 -0.86 3.95 9.74
C ASP A 125 -0.62 4.83 8.50
N ALA A 126 0.24 4.39 7.57
CA ALA A 126 0.48 5.11 6.33
C ALA A 126 -0.75 5.08 5.41
N LEU A 127 -1.44 3.94 5.34
CA LEU A 127 -2.64 3.76 4.56
C LEU A 127 -3.81 4.58 5.11
N GLU A 128 -4.03 4.56 6.42
CA GLU A 128 -5.07 5.35 7.09
C GLU A 128 -4.88 6.85 6.84
N ARG A 129 -3.66 7.37 7.02
CA ARG A 129 -3.33 8.77 6.69
C ARG A 129 -3.53 9.10 5.22
N GLY A 130 -3.18 8.18 4.33
CA GLY A 130 -3.41 8.34 2.89
C GLY A 130 -4.91 8.47 2.57
N ILE A 131 -5.74 7.59 3.11
CA ILE A 131 -7.20 7.63 2.93
C ILE A 131 -7.81 8.89 3.55
N GLU A 132 -7.41 9.28 4.76
CA GLU A 132 -7.91 10.51 5.39
C GLU A 132 -7.68 11.73 4.50
N ARG A 133 -6.47 11.85 3.93
CA ARG A 133 -6.14 12.94 3.01
C ARG A 133 -6.95 12.89 1.73
N LEU A 134 -7.12 11.71 1.13
CA LEU A 134 -7.97 11.53 -0.06
C LEU A 134 -9.41 11.98 0.22
N LEU A 135 -9.97 11.61 1.37
CA LEU A 135 -11.32 12.00 1.77
C LEU A 135 -11.44 13.51 2.00
N VAL A 136 -10.47 14.14 2.68
CA VAL A 136 -10.48 15.60 2.88
C VAL A 136 -10.42 16.34 1.55
N GLN A 137 -9.54 15.93 0.64
CA GLN A 137 -9.36 16.61 -0.64
C GLN A 137 -10.54 16.43 -1.60
N SER A 138 -11.20 15.25 -1.56
CA SER A 138 -12.43 15.00 -2.31
C SER A 138 -13.59 15.90 -1.87
N ARG A 139 -13.61 16.34 -0.60
CA ARG A 139 -14.64 17.25 -0.06
C ARG A 139 -14.35 18.73 -0.33
N GLN A 140 -13.09 19.10 -0.57
CA GLN A 140 -12.68 20.48 -0.81
C GLN A 140 -12.68 20.86 -2.30
N SER A 141 -12.67 19.86 -3.19
CA SER A 141 -12.80 20.10 -4.62
C SER A 141 -14.28 20.31 -4.94
N ASP A 142 -14.69 21.51 -5.37
CA ASP A 142 -16.02 21.83 -5.93
C ASP A 142 -16.30 21.11 -7.28
N VAL A 143 -15.68 19.95 -7.48
CA VAL A 143 -16.04 19.01 -8.55
C VAL A 143 -17.10 18.11 -7.94
N PRO A 144 -18.27 17.93 -8.57
CA PRO A 144 -19.30 17.06 -8.03
C PRO A 144 -18.77 15.63 -8.05
N CYS A 145 -18.14 15.21 -6.96
CA CYS A 145 -17.98 13.81 -6.66
C CYS A 145 -19.41 13.28 -6.59
N HIS A 146 -19.76 12.37 -7.50
CA HIS A 146 -20.95 11.53 -7.39
C HIS A 146 -20.82 10.55 -6.21
N LEU A 147 -20.35 11.02 -5.05
CA LEU A 147 -20.65 10.47 -3.75
C LEU A 147 -22.12 10.82 -3.47
N HIS A 148 -23.02 10.17 -4.20
CA HIS A 148 -24.41 10.11 -3.76
C HIS A 148 -24.42 9.33 -2.45
N LEU A 149 -24.29 10.05 -1.35
CA LEU A 149 -24.73 9.60 -0.04
C LEU A 149 -26.21 9.23 -0.19
N ILE A 150 -26.48 7.93 -0.19
CA ILE A 150 -27.83 7.37 -0.04
C ILE A 150 -28.15 7.33 1.44
#